data_AF-A4Y421-F1
#
_entry.id   AF-A4Y421-F1
#
_cell.length_a   1.000
_cell.length_b   1.000
_cell.length_c   1.000
_cell.angle_alpha   90.00
_cell.angle_beta   90.00
_cell.angle_gamma   90.00
#
_symmetry.space_group_name_H-M   'P 1'
#
loop_
_entity.id
_entity.type
_entity.pdbx_description
1 polymer ?
#
loop_
_entity_poly.entity_id
_entity_poly.type
_entity_poly.pdbx_seq_one_letter_code
_entity_poly.pdbx_strand_id
1 'polypeptide(L)'
;MTETSNTTIFELADQFIALANQLSQQEGDVGKVGTALRFAAARFNAFEAAIKSADLGAEKDSALEWFSSEYREMLNDNLEDHIANPPVIQEESAPAEADDSVQIFKS
;
A
#
# COMPACT_ATOMS: atom_id res chain seq x y z
N MET A 1 -11.90 -11.17 -33.07
CA MET A 1 -12.28 -11.77 -31.77
C MET A 1 -11.67 -10.88 -30.71
N THR A 2 -12.48 -10.12 -29.98
CA THR A 2 -11.99 -9.33 -28.84
C THR A 2 -11.90 -10.27 -27.66
N GLU A 3 -10.70 -10.71 -27.30
CA GLU A 3 -10.50 -11.37 -26.00
C GLU A 3 -10.79 -10.34 -24.91
N THR A 4 -11.90 -10.52 -24.22
CA THR A 4 -12.16 -9.84 -22.96
C THR A 4 -11.24 -10.48 -21.93
N SER A 5 -10.01 -9.96 -21.80
CA SER A 5 -9.14 -10.30 -20.67
C SER A 5 -9.87 -9.90 -19.39
N ASN A 6 -10.26 -10.89 -18.60
CA ASN A 6 -11.03 -10.70 -17.39
C ASN A 6 -10.04 -10.37 -16.26
N THR A 7 -9.83 -9.08 -16.00
CA THR A 7 -8.88 -8.61 -14.98
C THR A 7 -9.32 -9.07 -13.60
N THR A 8 -8.41 -9.70 -12.87
CA THR A 8 -8.64 -10.17 -11.49
C THR A 8 -8.62 -9.00 -10.50
N ILE A 9 -9.20 -9.22 -9.31
CA ILE A 9 -9.11 -8.26 -8.20
C ILE A 9 -7.66 -7.94 -7.83
N PHE A 10 -6.75 -8.91 -7.92
CA PHE A 10 -5.33 -8.74 -7.62
C PHE A 10 -4.66 -7.81 -8.64
N GLU A 11 -4.91 -8.02 -9.93
CA GLU A 11 -4.36 -7.15 -10.99
C GLU A 11 -4.91 -5.71 -10.92
N LEU A 12 -6.13 -5.52 -10.41
CA LEU A 12 -6.67 -4.19 -10.12
C LEU A 12 -6.00 -3.57 -8.88
N ALA A 13 -5.84 -4.35 -7.81
CA ALA A 13 -5.15 -3.91 -6.60
C ALA A 13 -3.71 -3.47 -6.89
N ASP A 14 -2.98 -4.25 -7.70
CA ASP A 14 -1.61 -3.94 -8.10
C ASP A 14 -1.48 -2.59 -8.82
N GLN A 15 -2.49 -2.20 -9.61
CA GLN A 15 -2.50 -0.88 -10.24
C GLN A 15 -2.64 0.26 -9.23
N PHE A 16 -3.47 0.08 -8.19
CA PHE A 16 -3.58 1.06 -7.10
C PHE A 16 -2.28 1.13 -6.28
N ILE A 17 -1.65 -0.01 -6.01
CA ILE A 17 -0.35 -0.09 -5.30
C ILE A 17 0.77 0.56 -6.11
N ALA A 18 0.83 0.32 -7.42
CA ALA A 18 1.81 0.96 -8.30
C ALA A 18 1.71 2.49 -8.25
N LEU A 19 0.48 3.02 -8.27
CA LEU A 19 0.26 4.46 -8.11
C LEU A 19 0.64 4.96 -6.71
N ALA A 20 0.28 4.22 -5.65
CA ALA A 20 0.65 4.58 -4.28
C ALA A 20 2.19 4.61 -4.10
N ASN A 21 2.91 3.68 -4.71
CA ASN A 21 4.38 3.66 -4.68
C ASN A 21 4.97 4.88 -5.41
N GLN A 22 4.43 5.23 -6.58
CA GLN A 22 4.85 6.44 -7.31
C GLN A 22 4.61 7.70 -6.46
N LEU A 23 3.42 7.84 -5.87
CA LEU A 23 3.08 8.98 -5.02
C LEU A 23 3.97 9.03 -3.77
N SER A 24 4.30 7.88 -3.18
CA SER A 24 5.15 7.81 -1.99
C SER A 24 6.56 8.32 -2.27
N GLN A 25 7.10 8.01 -3.46
CA GLN A 25 8.39 8.55 -3.91
C GLN A 25 8.31 10.06 -4.18
N GLN A 26 7.21 10.54 -4.78
CA GLN A 26 7.01 11.95 -5.10
C GLN A 26 6.85 12.83 -3.84
N GLU A 27 6.09 12.33 -2.85
CA GLU A 27 5.78 13.06 -1.62
C GLU A 27 6.82 12.84 -0.52
N GLY A 28 7.67 11.82 -0.64
CA GLY A 28 8.65 11.44 0.39
C GLY A 28 8.01 10.96 1.71
N ASP A 29 6.73 10.60 1.69
CA ASP A 29 5.95 10.25 2.89
C ASP A 29 4.93 9.13 2.58
N VAL A 30 5.32 7.90 2.91
CA VAL A 30 4.45 6.70 2.79
C VAL A 30 3.21 6.80 3.69
N GLY A 31 3.31 7.44 4.86
CA GLY A 31 2.20 7.59 5.79
C GLY A 31 1.10 8.51 5.27
N LYS A 32 1.51 9.64 4.65
CA LYS A 32 0.61 10.55 3.94
C LYS A 32 -0.11 9.86 2.79
N VAL A 33 0.62 9.12 1.96
CA VAL A 33 0.02 8.40 0.81
C VAL A 33 -0.88 7.26 1.27
N GLY A 34 -0.48 6.50 2.30
CA GLY A 34 -1.33 5.47 2.89
C GLY A 34 -2.64 6.03 3.46
N THR A 35 -2.60 7.23 4.06
CA THR A 35 -3.81 7.94 4.52
C THR A 35 -4.68 8.38 3.35
N ALA A 36 -4.08 8.91 2.29
CA ALA A 36 -4.80 9.27 1.07
C ALA A 36 -5.47 8.06 0.41
N LEU A 37 -4.79 6.91 0.37
CA LEU A 37 -5.33 5.68 -0.21
C LEU A 37 -6.55 5.16 0.57
N ARG A 38 -6.50 5.14 1.91
CA ARG A 38 -7.67 4.81 2.75
C ARG A 38 -8.84 5.75 2.51
N PHE A 39 -8.58 7.06 2.38
CA PHE A 39 -9.62 8.04 2.10
C PHE A 39 -10.21 7.87 0.69
N ALA A 40 -9.39 7.56 -0.32
CA ALA A 40 -9.84 7.26 -1.66
C ALA A 40 -10.74 6.01 -1.70
N ALA A 41 -10.34 4.93 -1.04
CA ALA A 41 -11.13 3.71 -0.90
C ALA A 41 -12.49 4.00 -0.23
N ALA A 42 -12.51 4.75 0.87
CA ALA A 42 -13.76 5.12 1.55
C ALA A 42 -14.72 5.88 0.62
N ARG A 43 -14.21 6.82 -0.20
CA ARG A 43 -15.04 7.57 -1.17
C ARG A 43 -15.57 6.68 -2.28
N PHE A 44 -14.73 5.77 -2.78
CA PHE A 44 -15.13 4.83 -3.82
C PHE A 44 -16.20 3.85 -3.32
N ASN A 45 -16.02 3.27 -2.14
CA ASN A 45 -16.97 2.33 -1.55
C ASN A 45 -18.28 3.01 -1.14
N ALA A 46 -18.23 4.27 -0.69
CA ALA A 46 -19.45 5.06 -0.45
C ALA A 46 -20.24 5.29 -1.75
N PHE A 47 -19.54 5.56 -2.87
CA PHE A 47 -20.17 5.65 -4.18
C PHE A 47 -20.73 4.29 -4.64
N GLU A 48 -19.98 3.20 -4.45
CA GLU A 48 -20.44 1.84 -4.72
C GLU A 48 -21.74 1.52 -3.98
N ALA A 49 -21.81 1.84 -2.69
CA ALA A 49 -23.01 1.68 -1.88
C ALA A 49 -24.18 2.50 -2.47
N ALA A 50 -23.91 3.76 -2.82
CA ALA A 50 -24.92 4.67 -3.35
C ALA A 50 -25.54 4.20 -4.67
N ILE A 51 -24.76 3.58 -5.57
CA ILE A 51 -25.27 3.09 -6.85
C ILE A 51 -25.95 1.72 -6.76
N LYS A 52 -25.66 0.94 -5.71
CA LYS A 52 -26.25 -0.39 -5.49
C LYS A 52 -27.49 -0.36 -4.60
N SER A 53 -27.63 0.67 -3.78
CA SER A 53 -28.69 0.80 -2.78
C SER A 53 -29.97 1.40 -3.37
N ALA A 54 -31.12 0.89 -2.93
CA ALA A 54 -32.42 1.50 -3.20
C ALA A 54 -32.77 2.61 -2.18
N ASP A 55 -32.25 2.48 -0.96
CA ASP A 55 -32.37 3.48 0.12
C ASP A 55 -31.09 3.48 0.97
N LEU A 56 -30.11 4.29 0.54
CA LEU A 56 -28.82 4.38 1.22
C LEU A 56 -28.97 4.89 2.65
N GLY A 57 -30.00 5.67 2.96
CA GLY A 57 -30.24 6.18 4.31
C GLY A 57 -30.54 5.05 5.28
N ALA A 58 -31.40 4.11 4.87
CA ALA A 58 -31.73 2.93 5.66
C ALA A 58 -30.59 1.89 5.70
N GLU A 59 -29.80 1.78 4.63
CA GLU A 59 -28.75 0.77 4.47
C GLU A 59 -27.35 1.23 4.93
N LYS A 60 -27.19 2.51 5.29
CA LYS A 60 -25.91 3.15 5.62
C LYS A 60 -25.09 2.37 6.65
N ASP A 61 -25.71 1.96 7.75
CA ASP A 61 -25.00 1.28 8.84
C ASP A 61 -24.58 -0.14 8.43
N SER A 62 -25.42 -0.85 7.67
CA SER A 62 -25.09 -2.16 7.10
C SER A 62 -23.94 -2.07 6.10
N ALA A 63 -23.94 -1.04 5.24
CA ALA A 63 -22.86 -0.79 4.30
C ALA A 63 -21.54 -0.49 5.04
N LEU A 64 -21.60 0.35 6.08
CA LEU A 64 -20.42 0.67 6.90
C LEU A 64 -19.82 -0.57 7.53
N GLU A 65 -20.65 -1.43 8.14
CA GLU A 65 -20.21 -2.68 8.74
C GLU A 65 -19.56 -3.61 7.70
N TRP A 66 -20.23 -3.80 6.55
CA TRP A 66 -19.72 -4.67 5.49
C TRP A 66 -18.35 -4.22 4.98
N PHE A 67 -18.21 -2.97 4.53
CA PHE A 67 -16.93 -2.50 3.97
C PHE A 67 -15.81 -2.45 5.00
N SER A 68 -16.11 -2.11 6.26
CA SER A 68 -15.08 -2.05 7.31
C SER A 68 -14.63 -3.44 7.74
N SER A 69 -15.53 -4.43 7.79
CA SER A 69 -15.18 -5.82 8.07
C SER A 69 -14.34 -6.43 6.96
N GLU A 70 -14.71 -6.26 5.69
CA GLU A 70 -13.90 -6.73 4.55
C GLU A 70 -12.49 -6.13 4.57
N TYR A 71 -12.37 -4.81 4.80
CA TYR A 71 -11.07 -4.15 4.90
C TYR A 71 -10.23 -4.67 6.08
N ARG A 72 -10.87 -4.91 7.23
CA ARG A 72 -10.20 -5.43 8.42
C ARG A 72 -9.63 -6.83 8.17
N GLU A 73 -10.38 -7.71 7.52
CA GLU A 73 -9.93 -9.06 7.19
C GLU A 73 -8.74 -9.03 6.22
N MET A 74 -8.85 -8.29 5.12
CA MET A 74 -7.73 -8.14 4.18
C MET A 74 -6.49 -7.53 4.84
N LEU A 75 -6.66 -6.50 5.67
CA LEU A 75 -5.54 -5.89 6.38
C LEU A 75 -4.90 -6.86 7.37
N ASN A 76 -5.71 -7.64 8.10
CA ASN A 76 -5.22 -8.66 9.01
C ASN A 76 -4.33 -9.68 8.27
N ASP A 77 -4.79 -10.22 7.15
CA ASP A 77 -4.04 -11.22 6.39
C ASP A 77 -2.69 -10.69 5.89
N ASN A 78 -2.66 -9.43 5.43
CA ASN A 78 -1.42 -8.78 5.00
C ASN A 78 -0.47 -8.48 6.17
N LEU A 79 -1.01 -8.16 7.35
CA LEU A 79 -0.19 -7.96 8.55
C LEU A 79 0.41 -9.28 9.03
N GLU A 80 -0.36 -10.36 9.03
CA GLU A 80 0.13 -11.70 9.35
C GLU A 80 1.23 -12.14 8.38
N ASP A 81 1.09 -11.84 7.08
CA ASP A 81 2.17 -12.07 6.12
C ASP A 81 3.44 -11.28 6.46
N HIS A 82 3.32 -10.00 6.80
CA HIS A 82 4.48 -9.20 7.24
C HIS A 82 5.08 -9.64 8.58
N ILE A 83 4.28 -10.22 9.47
CA ILE A 83 4.77 -10.82 10.72
C ILE A 83 5.59 -12.08 10.39
N ALA A 84 5.11 -12.91 9.46
CA ALA A 84 5.83 -14.10 9.00
C ALA A 84 7.06 -13.75 8.14
N ASN A 85 6.97 -12.68 7.36
CA ASN A 85 7.93 -12.24 6.36
C ASN A 85 8.25 -10.73 6.53
N PRO A 86 9.01 -10.36 7.58
CA PRO A 86 9.32 -8.95 7.83
C PRO A 86 10.19 -8.35 6.71
N PRO A 87 9.99 -7.06 6.36
CA PRO A 87 10.77 -6.41 5.32
C PRO A 87 12.25 -6.35 5.71
N VAL A 88 13.13 -6.71 4.77
CA VAL A 88 14.58 -6.55 4.95
C VAL A 88 14.92 -5.07 4.79
N ILE A 89 15.11 -4.38 5.90
CA ILE A 89 15.71 -3.04 5.89
C ILE A 89 17.21 -3.26 5.75
N GLN A 90 17.74 -3.03 4.55
CA GLN A 90 19.19 -2.89 4.39
C GLN A 90 19.60 -1.61 5.11
N GLU A 91 20.18 -1.74 6.29
CA GLU A 91 20.96 -0.66 6.86
C GLU A 91 22.11 -0.40 5.89
N GLU A 92 22.15 0.81 5.33
CA GLU A 92 23.25 1.27 4.51
C GLU A 92 24.52 1.18 5.37
N SER A 93 25.31 0.11 5.16
CA SER A 93 26.58 -0.08 5.82
C SER A 93 27.43 1.15 5.54
N ALA A 94 27.82 1.86 6.59
CA ALA A 94 28.69 3.03 6.53
C ALA A 94 29.86 2.80 5.55
N PRO A 95 30.28 3.83 4.78
CA PRO A 95 31.39 3.68 3.86
C PRO A 95 32.62 3.19 4.62
N ALA A 96 33.20 2.09 4.14
CA ALA A 96 34.44 1.54 4.68
C ALA A 96 35.48 2.66 4.83
N GLU A 97 36.00 2.82 6.06
CA GLU A 97 37.06 3.77 6.37
C GLU A 97 38.18 3.64 5.33
N ALA A 98 38.58 4.77 4.74
CA ALA A 98 39.71 4.84 3.85
C ALA A 98 40.96 4.35 4.61
N ASP A 99 41.57 3.29 4.10
CA ASP A 99 42.87 2.78 4.53
C ASP A 99 43.94 3.84 4.23
N ASP A 100 44.13 4.76 5.17
CA ASP A 100 45.19 5.77 5.15
C ASP A 100 46.50 5.11 5.61
N SER A 101 46.98 4.16 4.79
CA SER A 101 48.31 3.58 4.93
C SER A 101 49.36 4.60 4.47
N VAL A 102 49.64 5.56 5.37
CA VAL A 102 50.73 6.52 5.26
C VAL A 102 52.04 5.76 4.98
N GLN A 103 52.54 5.89 3.75
CA GLN A 103 53.91 5.50 3.41
C GLN A 103 54.88 6.45 4.13
N ILE A 104 55.25 6.06 5.36
CA ILE A 104 56.35 6.70 6.08
C ILE A 104 57.66 6.28 5.40
N PHE A 105 58.21 7.23 4.65
CA PHE A 105 59.56 7.21 4.11
C PHE A 105 60.59 6.81 5.17
N LYS A 106 61.49 5.88 4.83
CA LYS A 106 62.80 5.74 5.48
C LYS A 106 63.89 6.05 4.45
N SER A 107 64.79 6.92 4.88
CA SER A 107 65.93 7.52 4.19
C SER A 107 66.94 6.54 3.62
#